data_AF-N9NBH1-F1
#
_entry.id   AF-N9NBH1-F1
#
_cell.length_a   1.000
_cell.length_b   1.000
_cell.length_c   1.000
_cell.angle_alpha   90.00
_cell.angle_beta   90.00
_cell.angle_gamma   90.00
#
_symmetry.space_group_name_H-M   'P 1'
#
loop_
_entity.id
_entity.type
_entity.pdbx_description
1 polymer ?
#
loop_
_entity_poly.entity_id
_entity_poly.type
_entity_poly.pdbx_seq_one_letter_code
_entity_poly.pdbx_strand_id
1 'polypeptide(L)'
;MKNSNSPEIITIDDQNFGSHVEHWNLLTDNPGTDVPKWLTQALDAPVMPMGLCKQECDMDENTWLIQGPSKATVQLSQIIEVESNKPKAVKTAFPCFDSPYKVKAQIERIISCKSNTQAVLRLNLGLNNIVYAFDSLYSVNHTQYDKDQNYLVNLNAWAYELEPVAEHEHLIVDDPASIKHHRALNDILAANNGVAPENLQEQIDAWEPKSEDDKAPVTVDFSKMVAYLYGETIGQEDEAWFQGNIVGKTSMQFMDQEYTLYDVTLIHDEGRPATLLRVATRNPAHKDFSIGQYIRGNLWIQANIYSKA
;
A
#
# COMPACT_ATOMS: atom_id res chain seq x y z
N MET A 1 9.72 2.83 -26.06
CA MET A 1 8.73 3.83 -26.53
C MET A 1 7.89 4.21 -25.32
N LYS A 2 7.75 5.49 -24.97
CA LYS A 2 6.90 5.90 -23.84
C LYS A 2 5.47 5.45 -24.13
N ASN A 3 4.86 4.67 -23.24
CA ASN A 3 3.46 4.29 -23.37
C ASN A 3 2.62 5.58 -23.34
N SER A 4 1.97 5.94 -24.44
CA SER A 4 1.17 7.19 -24.53
C SER A 4 -0.15 7.09 -23.76
N ASN A 5 -0.42 5.94 -23.15
CA ASN A 5 -1.63 5.62 -22.41
C ASN A 5 -1.35 5.28 -20.93
N SER A 6 -0.39 5.96 -20.31
CA SER A 6 -0.10 5.76 -18.89
C SER A 6 -1.27 6.24 -18.00
N PRO A 7 -1.42 5.67 -16.79
CA PRO A 7 -2.27 6.25 -15.74
C PRO A 7 -1.90 7.72 -15.45
N GLU A 8 -2.77 8.44 -14.76
CA GLU A 8 -2.46 9.77 -14.23
C GLU A 8 -1.27 9.67 -13.26
N ILE A 9 -0.29 10.57 -13.40
CA ILE A 9 0.90 10.60 -12.53
C ILE A 9 0.96 11.94 -11.80
N ILE A 10 0.99 11.90 -10.48
CA ILE A 10 1.31 13.04 -9.62
C ILE A 10 2.76 12.88 -9.16
N THR A 11 3.60 13.88 -9.42
CA THR A 11 5.00 13.87 -8.95
C THR A 11 5.13 14.75 -7.72
N ILE A 12 5.67 14.19 -6.64
CA ILE A 12 5.98 14.90 -5.39
C ILE A 12 7.48 14.89 -5.10
N ASP A 13 7.92 15.74 -4.18
CA ASP A 13 9.29 15.73 -3.68
C ASP A 13 9.63 14.41 -2.98
N ASP A 14 10.87 13.92 -3.16
CA ASP A 14 11.32 12.66 -2.57
C ASP A 14 11.22 12.62 -1.03
N GLN A 15 11.27 13.78 -0.38
CA GLN A 15 11.10 13.91 1.08
C GLN A 15 9.65 13.74 1.55
N ASN A 16 8.68 13.84 0.63
CA ASN A 16 7.25 13.73 0.93
C ASN A 16 6.72 12.31 0.70
N PHE A 17 7.47 11.45 0.00
CA PHE A 17 7.27 10.02 0.18
C PHE A 17 7.59 9.72 1.63
N GLY A 18 6.58 9.25 2.37
CA GLY A 18 6.62 9.09 3.82
C GLY A 18 7.92 8.47 4.30
N SER A 19 8.21 8.61 5.57
CA SER A 19 9.34 7.98 6.24
C SER A 19 9.29 6.43 6.16
N HIS A 20 9.37 5.83 4.97
CA HIS A 20 9.41 4.39 4.73
C HIS A 20 10.60 3.73 5.46
N VAL A 21 11.60 4.54 5.82
CA VAL A 21 12.67 4.14 6.75
C VAL A 21 12.11 3.81 8.15
N GLU A 22 11.10 4.51 8.64
CA GLU A 22 10.43 4.23 9.91
C GLU A 22 9.63 2.93 9.88
N HIS A 23 9.19 2.45 8.70
CA HIS A 23 8.52 1.16 8.57
C HIS A 23 9.41 -0.01 8.97
N TRP A 24 10.74 0.16 8.98
CA TRP A 24 11.65 -0.85 9.53
C TRP A 24 11.42 -1.13 11.01
N ASN A 25 10.83 -0.19 11.77
CA ASN A 25 10.43 -0.42 13.16
C ASN A 25 9.36 -1.52 13.28
N LEU A 26 8.62 -1.81 12.21
CA LEU A 26 7.67 -2.91 12.16
C LEU A 26 8.37 -4.28 12.18
N LEU A 27 9.65 -4.35 11.79
CA LEU A 27 10.41 -5.59 11.67
C LEU A 27 11.48 -5.76 12.76
N THR A 28 11.96 -4.68 13.36
CA THR A 28 12.96 -4.72 14.45
C THR A 28 12.85 -3.52 15.37
N ASP A 29 13.25 -3.70 16.63
CA ASP A 29 13.40 -2.60 17.59
C ASP A 29 14.69 -1.79 17.39
N ASN A 30 15.63 -2.28 16.55
CA ASN A 30 16.95 -1.67 16.34
C ASN A 30 17.27 -1.47 14.84
N PRO A 31 16.42 -0.76 14.07
CA PRO A 31 16.57 -0.66 12.61
C PRO A 31 17.93 -0.10 12.17
N GLY A 32 18.48 0.87 12.90
CA GLY A 32 19.79 1.46 12.58
C GLY A 32 20.98 0.49 12.66
N THR A 33 20.83 -0.65 13.34
CA THR A 33 21.88 -1.68 13.46
C THR A 33 21.56 -2.93 12.65
N ASP A 34 20.29 -3.36 12.64
CA ASP A 34 19.90 -4.63 12.05
C ASP A 34 19.69 -4.53 10.55
N VAL A 35 19.00 -3.48 10.08
CA VAL A 35 18.67 -3.31 8.66
C VAL A 35 19.92 -3.28 7.79
N PRO A 36 21.00 -2.53 8.10
CA PRO A 36 22.22 -2.58 7.28
C PRO A 36 22.83 -3.98 7.14
N LYS A 37 22.77 -4.79 8.21
CA LYS A 37 23.25 -6.18 8.17
C LYS A 37 22.35 -7.04 7.30
N TRP A 38 21.05 -6.90 7.45
CA TRP A 38 20.06 -7.64 6.67
C TRP A 38 20.13 -7.31 5.19
N LEU A 39 20.26 -6.03 4.82
CA LEU A 39 20.44 -5.60 3.44
C LEU A 39 21.73 -6.17 2.82
N THR A 40 22.80 -6.27 3.62
CA THR A 40 24.04 -6.93 3.18
C THR A 40 23.83 -8.42 2.96
N GLN A 41 23.20 -9.12 3.92
CA GLN A 41 22.90 -10.56 3.82
C GLN A 41 21.95 -10.90 2.66
N ALA A 42 21.00 -10.00 2.34
CA ALA A 42 20.10 -10.17 1.20
C ALA A 42 20.86 -10.28 -0.13
N LEU A 43 22.06 -9.67 -0.22
CA LEU A 43 22.91 -9.73 -1.41
C LEU A 43 23.68 -11.05 -1.56
N ASP A 44 23.61 -11.97 -0.60
CA ASP A 44 24.21 -13.31 -0.72
C ASP A 44 23.40 -14.21 -1.68
N ALA A 45 22.11 -13.94 -1.84
CA ALA A 45 21.23 -14.63 -2.78
C ALA A 45 20.28 -13.64 -3.48
N PRO A 46 20.80 -12.69 -4.28
CA PRO A 46 20.00 -11.63 -4.86
C PRO A 46 19.20 -12.13 -6.07
N VAL A 47 18.05 -11.51 -6.29
CA VAL A 47 17.27 -11.61 -7.53
C VAL A 47 16.94 -10.22 -8.04
N MET A 48 16.93 -10.04 -9.35
CA MET A 48 16.41 -8.83 -9.98
C MET A 48 15.04 -9.17 -10.57
N PRO A 49 13.92 -8.78 -9.92
CA PRO A 49 12.60 -9.12 -10.42
C PRO A 49 12.35 -8.41 -11.75
N MET A 50 11.78 -9.14 -12.71
CA MET A 50 11.39 -8.60 -14.01
C MET A 50 10.03 -7.88 -13.97
N GLY A 51 9.21 -8.10 -12.93
CA GLY A 51 7.87 -7.55 -12.84
C GLY A 51 7.04 -7.83 -14.10
N LEU A 52 6.58 -6.78 -14.76
CA LEU A 52 5.82 -6.81 -16.02
C LEU A 52 6.71 -6.84 -17.29
N CYS A 53 8.02 -6.60 -17.15
CA CYS A 53 8.94 -6.57 -18.27
C CYS A 53 9.10 -7.96 -18.89
N LYS A 54 9.14 -8.04 -20.22
CA LYS A 54 9.26 -9.33 -20.94
C LYS A 54 10.72 -9.74 -21.14
N GLN A 55 11.61 -8.77 -21.18
CA GLN A 55 13.04 -8.91 -21.43
C GLN A 55 13.79 -7.82 -20.66
N GLU A 56 15.06 -8.07 -20.31
CA GLU A 56 15.86 -7.17 -19.45
C GLU A 56 15.98 -5.75 -20.02
N CYS A 57 16.03 -5.60 -21.35
CA CYS A 57 16.08 -4.29 -21.99
C CYS A 57 14.77 -3.48 -21.91
N ASP A 58 13.69 -4.06 -21.37
CA ASP A 58 12.46 -3.33 -21.04
C ASP A 58 12.53 -2.68 -19.64
N MET A 59 13.52 -3.03 -18.81
CA MET A 59 13.75 -2.46 -17.48
C MET A 59 14.46 -1.10 -17.56
N ASP A 60 14.39 -0.30 -16.50
CA ASP A 60 15.13 0.96 -16.40
C ASP A 60 16.65 0.70 -16.35
N GLU A 61 17.40 1.30 -17.28
CA GLU A 61 18.86 1.19 -17.35
C GLU A 61 19.58 1.99 -16.24
N ASN A 62 18.89 2.96 -15.64
CA ASN A 62 19.45 3.86 -14.63
C ASN A 62 19.13 3.43 -13.19
N THR A 63 18.34 2.37 -13.03
CA THR A 63 17.87 1.91 -11.73
C THR A 63 17.87 0.39 -11.65
N TRP A 64 18.50 -0.17 -10.63
CA TRP A 64 18.36 -1.60 -10.31
C TRP A 64 17.43 -1.78 -9.10
N LEU A 65 16.45 -2.66 -9.24
CA LEU A 65 15.73 -3.25 -8.12
C LEU A 65 16.36 -4.62 -7.82
N ILE A 66 16.95 -4.75 -6.64
CA ILE A 66 17.51 -6.00 -6.15
C ILE A 66 16.68 -6.46 -4.95
N GLN A 67 16.21 -7.70 -4.98
CA GLN A 67 15.50 -8.32 -3.88
C GLN A 67 16.29 -9.51 -3.34
N GLY A 68 16.27 -9.71 -2.03
CA GLY A 68 16.88 -10.91 -1.45
C GLY A 68 16.54 -11.10 0.02
N PRO A 69 16.79 -12.29 0.59
CA PRO A 69 17.30 -13.47 -0.10
C PRO A 69 16.29 -14.09 -1.08
N SER A 70 16.77 -14.75 -2.13
CA SER A 70 15.94 -15.43 -3.12
C SER A 70 15.05 -16.48 -2.45
N LYS A 71 13.76 -16.50 -2.80
CA LYS A 71 12.74 -17.43 -2.28
C LYS A 71 12.45 -17.31 -0.78
N ALA A 72 13.01 -16.31 -0.10
CA ALA A 72 12.60 -16.01 1.26
C ALA A 72 11.15 -15.50 1.28
N THR A 73 10.40 -15.81 2.34
CA THR A 73 9.01 -15.35 2.49
C THR A 73 8.95 -13.83 2.58
N VAL A 74 9.90 -13.22 3.29
CA VAL A 74 10.15 -11.78 3.29
C VAL A 74 11.43 -11.54 2.53
N GLN A 75 11.36 -10.71 1.50
CA GLN A 75 12.51 -10.24 0.74
C GLN A 75 12.75 -8.76 1.05
N LEU A 76 14.01 -8.38 1.03
CA LEU A 76 14.45 -7.00 1.22
C LEU A 76 14.76 -6.44 -0.15
N SER A 77 13.95 -5.47 -0.54
CA SER A 77 14.07 -4.74 -1.78
C SER A 77 15.04 -3.58 -1.59
N GLN A 78 15.97 -3.43 -2.52
CA GLN A 78 16.95 -2.35 -2.59
C GLN A 78 16.87 -1.72 -3.97
N ILE A 79 16.62 -0.41 -4.01
CA ILE A 79 16.63 0.38 -5.24
C ILE A 79 17.96 1.11 -5.33
N ILE A 80 18.71 0.86 -6.40
CA ILE A 80 20.07 1.37 -6.60
C ILE A 80 20.10 2.21 -7.87
N GLU A 81 20.59 3.45 -7.77
CA GLU A 81 20.90 4.28 -8.93
C GLU A 81 22.15 3.73 -9.63
N VAL A 82 22.08 3.65 -10.95
CA VAL A 82 23.09 3.06 -11.81
C VAL A 82 23.59 4.10 -12.80
N GLU A 83 24.91 4.18 -12.94
CA GLU A 83 25.55 5.04 -13.93
C GLU A 83 26.60 4.22 -14.68
N SER A 84 26.49 4.15 -16.01
CA SER A 84 27.38 3.35 -16.86
C SER A 84 27.48 1.88 -16.42
N ASN A 85 26.33 1.25 -16.12
CA ASN A 85 26.22 -0.13 -15.61
C ASN A 85 26.98 -0.40 -14.29
N LYS A 86 27.16 0.64 -13.46
CA LYS A 86 27.77 0.51 -12.14
C LYS A 86 26.85 1.08 -11.07
N PRO A 87 26.73 0.41 -9.91
CA PRO A 87 25.96 0.94 -8.80
C PRO A 87 26.62 2.22 -8.28
N LYS A 88 25.82 3.28 -8.13
CA LYS A 88 26.26 4.60 -7.68
C LYS A 88 25.82 4.89 -6.26
N ALA A 89 24.54 4.69 -5.96
CA ALA A 89 23.97 4.95 -4.65
C ALA A 89 22.71 4.12 -4.41
N VAL A 90 22.51 3.66 -3.16
CA VAL A 90 21.22 3.13 -2.72
C VAL A 90 20.25 4.31 -2.55
N LYS A 91 19.09 4.25 -3.19
CA LYS A 91 18.06 5.29 -3.18
C LYS A 91 17.03 5.04 -2.10
N THR A 92 16.60 3.80 -1.96
CA THR A 92 15.70 3.37 -0.90
C THR A 92 15.82 1.86 -0.70
N ALA A 93 15.34 1.38 0.45
CA ALA A 93 15.18 -0.03 0.71
C ALA A 93 13.96 -0.26 1.60
N PHE A 94 13.26 -1.37 1.36
CA PHE A 94 12.03 -1.72 2.06
C PHE A 94 11.84 -3.24 2.12
N PRO A 95 11.15 -3.77 3.15
CA PRO A 95 10.74 -5.16 3.14
C PRO A 95 9.53 -5.35 2.22
N CYS A 96 9.42 -6.53 1.62
CA CYS A 96 8.23 -6.94 0.87
C CYS A 96 8.01 -8.44 1.05
N PHE A 97 6.76 -8.86 0.97
CA PHE A 97 6.39 -10.27 0.93
C PHE A 97 5.20 -10.47 -0.01
N ASP A 98 4.97 -11.70 -0.42
CA ASP A 98 3.85 -12.02 -1.31
C ASP A 98 2.63 -12.52 -0.54
N SER A 99 1.49 -11.98 -0.91
CA SER A 99 0.19 -12.60 -0.65
C SER A 99 -0.06 -13.74 -1.64
N PRO A 100 -0.64 -14.87 -1.22
CA PRO A 100 -1.02 -15.95 -2.12
C PRO A 100 -2.26 -15.60 -2.94
N TYR A 101 -2.95 -14.51 -2.59
CA TYR A 101 -4.17 -14.06 -3.25
C TYR A 101 -3.85 -13.03 -4.31
N LYS A 102 -4.55 -13.14 -5.43
CA LYS A 102 -4.50 -12.20 -6.54
C LYS A 102 -5.85 -11.53 -6.69
N VAL A 103 -5.85 -10.22 -6.72
CA VAL A 103 -7.04 -9.43 -7.05
C VAL A 103 -6.84 -8.75 -8.39
N LYS A 104 -7.91 -8.66 -9.17
CA LYS A 104 -7.91 -7.88 -10.40
C LYS A 104 -8.03 -6.40 -10.04
N ALA A 105 -7.12 -5.56 -10.52
CA ALA A 105 -7.17 -4.14 -10.28
C ALA A 105 -6.80 -3.33 -11.52
N GLN A 106 -7.36 -2.12 -11.63
CA GLN A 106 -6.94 -1.10 -12.58
C GLN A 106 -6.15 -0.02 -11.82
N ILE A 107 -5.05 0.45 -12.40
CA ILE A 107 -4.27 1.56 -11.84
C ILE A 107 -4.90 2.86 -12.35
N GLU A 108 -5.60 3.58 -11.48
CA GLU A 108 -6.25 4.84 -11.87
C GLU A 108 -5.29 6.03 -11.75
N ARG A 109 -4.41 5.99 -10.75
CA ARG A 109 -3.41 7.05 -10.51
C ARG A 109 -2.15 6.47 -9.88
N ILE A 110 -1.03 7.13 -10.16
CA ILE A 110 0.28 6.87 -9.59
C ILE A 110 0.74 8.17 -8.91
N ILE A 111 1.05 8.11 -7.62
CA ILE A 111 1.81 9.17 -6.94
C ILE A 111 3.25 8.68 -6.94
N SER A 112 4.20 9.50 -7.41
CA SER A 112 5.60 9.11 -7.57
C SER A 112 6.55 10.22 -7.11
N CYS A 113 7.76 9.88 -6.70
CA CYS A 113 8.78 10.87 -6.34
C CYS A 113 9.54 11.41 -7.57
N LYS A 114 10.22 12.56 -7.43
CA LYS A 114 11.02 13.15 -8.53
C LYS A 114 12.16 12.24 -8.99
N SER A 115 12.74 11.42 -8.11
CA SER A 115 13.72 10.40 -8.52
C SER A 115 13.11 9.21 -9.28
N ASN A 116 11.78 9.12 -9.35
CA ASN A 116 11.03 8.04 -9.99
C ASN A 116 11.37 6.65 -9.44
N THR A 117 11.78 6.57 -8.17
CA THR A 117 12.19 5.31 -7.52
C THR A 117 11.07 4.64 -6.73
N GLN A 118 10.07 5.40 -6.30
CA GLN A 118 8.99 4.94 -5.43
C GLN A 118 7.65 5.46 -5.93
N ALA A 119 6.59 4.69 -5.67
CA ALA A 119 5.24 5.12 -5.94
C ALA A 119 4.19 4.52 -5.01
N VAL A 120 3.13 5.28 -4.77
CA VAL A 120 1.86 4.81 -4.23
C VAL A 120 0.87 4.72 -5.38
N LEU A 121 0.25 3.56 -5.55
CA LEU A 121 -0.77 3.33 -6.57
C LEU A 121 -2.15 3.52 -5.99
N ARG A 122 -3.01 4.25 -6.72
CA ARG A 122 -4.46 4.22 -6.50
C ARG A 122 -5.06 3.14 -7.37
N LEU A 123 -5.43 2.03 -6.75
CA LEU A 123 -5.95 0.83 -7.37
C LEU A 123 -7.48 0.80 -7.26
N ASN A 124 -8.16 0.63 -8.40
CA ASN A 124 -9.58 0.32 -8.42
C ASN A 124 -9.77 -1.20 -8.57
N LEU A 125 -10.33 -1.81 -7.54
CA LEU A 125 -10.63 -3.24 -7.47
C LEU A 125 -12.00 -3.60 -8.08
N GLY A 126 -12.69 -2.61 -8.69
CA GLY A 126 -14.01 -2.71 -9.30
C GLY A 126 -15.11 -2.09 -8.43
N LEU A 127 -16.18 -1.56 -9.04
CA LEU A 127 -17.28 -0.86 -8.35
C LEU A 127 -16.81 0.33 -7.48
N ASN A 128 -15.75 1.03 -7.88
CA ASN A 128 -15.16 2.13 -7.12
C ASN A 128 -14.63 1.71 -5.74
N ASN A 129 -14.30 0.43 -5.58
CA ASN A 129 -13.53 -0.05 -4.46
C ASN A 129 -12.07 0.36 -4.64
N ILE A 130 -11.65 1.40 -3.92
CA ILE A 130 -10.33 1.99 -4.05
C ILE A 130 -9.42 1.52 -2.93
N VAL A 131 -8.21 1.11 -3.30
CA VAL A 131 -7.11 0.81 -2.38
C VAL A 131 -5.90 1.61 -2.80
N TYR A 132 -5.22 2.22 -1.84
CA TYR A 132 -3.92 2.82 -2.06
C TYR A 132 -2.86 1.87 -1.50
N ALA A 133 -1.79 1.66 -2.26
CA ALA A 133 -0.76 0.70 -1.89
C ALA A 133 0.60 1.12 -2.44
N PHE A 134 1.64 0.91 -1.63
CA PHE A 134 3.02 1.06 -2.05
C PHE A 134 3.36 0.02 -3.12
N ASP A 135 3.83 0.46 -4.27
CA ASP A 135 4.23 -0.45 -5.35
C ASP A 135 5.66 -0.93 -5.16
N SER A 136 5.79 -2.16 -4.67
CA SER A 136 7.08 -2.78 -4.38
C SER A 136 7.91 -3.06 -5.64
N LEU A 137 7.30 -2.98 -6.84
CA LEU A 137 7.95 -3.25 -8.11
C LEU A 137 7.96 -2.01 -9.03
N TYR A 138 7.64 -0.82 -8.51
CA TYR A 138 7.47 0.40 -9.31
C TYR A 138 8.66 0.72 -10.20
N SER A 139 9.87 0.69 -9.63
CA SER A 139 11.12 1.03 -10.34
C SER A 139 11.40 0.13 -11.56
N VAL A 140 10.76 -1.04 -11.63
CA VAL A 140 10.82 -1.94 -12.80
C VAL A 140 9.58 -1.77 -13.68
N ASN A 141 8.41 -1.63 -13.07
CA ASN A 141 7.13 -1.70 -13.78
C ASN A 141 6.65 -0.37 -14.39
N HIS A 142 7.16 0.78 -13.93
CA HIS A 142 6.53 2.08 -14.21
C HIS A 142 6.35 2.39 -15.71
N THR A 143 7.24 1.89 -16.58
CA THR A 143 7.12 2.06 -18.05
C THR A 143 6.09 1.13 -18.71
N GLN A 144 5.69 0.07 -18.00
CA GLN A 144 4.76 -0.97 -18.47
C GLN A 144 3.31 -0.68 -18.12
N TYR A 145 3.07 0.29 -17.23
CA TYR A 145 1.73 0.66 -16.81
C TYR A 145 0.94 1.35 -17.94
N ASP A 146 -0.32 0.94 -18.01
CA ASP A 146 -1.32 1.33 -18.98
C ASP A 146 -2.64 1.51 -18.25
N LYS A 147 -3.31 2.64 -18.50
CA LYS A 147 -4.52 3.04 -17.79
C LYS A 147 -5.71 2.13 -18.09
N ASP A 148 -5.80 1.53 -19.28
CA ASP A 148 -6.95 0.72 -19.70
C ASP A 148 -6.74 -0.77 -19.40
N GLN A 149 -5.59 -1.12 -18.81
CA GLN A 149 -5.21 -2.48 -18.49
C GLN A 149 -5.62 -2.86 -17.08
N ASN A 150 -6.13 -4.07 -16.94
CA ASN A 150 -6.27 -4.71 -15.64
C ASN A 150 -5.03 -5.55 -15.31
N TYR A 151 -4.65 -5.55 -14.05
CA TYR A 151 -3.50 -6.29 -13.52
C TYR A 151 -3.95 -7.30 -12.48
N LEU A 152 -3.15 -8.35 -12.31
CA LEU A 152 -3.26 -9.23 -11.14
C LEU A 152 -2.31 -8.70 -10.06
N VAL A 153 -2.90 -8.22 -8.96
CA VAL A 153 -2.19 -7.58 -7.86
C VAL A 153 -2.19 -8.50 -6.65
N ASN A 154 -1.02 -8.71 -6.06
CA ASN A 154 -0.89 -9.30 -4.73
C ASN A 154 -0.94 -8.16 -3.71
N LEU A 155 -2.00 -8.11 -2.91
CA LEU A 155 -2.12 -7.14 -1.81
C LEU A 155 -1.62 -7.76 -0.51
N ASN A 156 -0.67 -7.10 0.13
CA ASN A 156 -0.12 -7.47 1.41
C ASN A 156 0.06 -6.23 2.30
N ALA A 157 0.25 -6.40 3.60
CA ALA A 157 0.40 -5.27 4.50
C ALA A 157 1.20 -5.62 5.77
N TRP A 158 1.86 -4.61 6.33
CA TRP A 158 2.47 -4.67 7.66
C TRP A 158 1.58 -3.92 8.66
N ALA A 159 1.27 -4.52 9.80
CA ALA A 159 0.45 -3.88 10.81
C ALA A 159 1.27 -3.09 11.83
N TYR A 160 0.89 -1.83 12.02
CA TYR A 160 1.37 -1.00 13.13
C TYR A 160 0.70 -1.45 14.42
N GLU A 161 -0.62 -1.30 14.46
CA GLU A 161 -1.46 -1.56 15.62
C GLU A 161 -2.70 -2.32 15.17
N LEU A 162 -3.12 -3.31 15.95
CA LEU A 162 -4.31 -4.11 15.68
C LEU A 162 -5.12 -4.28 16.96
N GLU A 163 -6.43 -4.14 16.86
CA GLU A 163 -7.33 -4.42 17.96
C GLU A 163 -8.55 -5.22 17.50
N PRO A 164 -9.10 -6.07 18.39
CA PRO A 164 -10.30 -6.82 18.09
C PRO A 164 -11.54 -5.92 18.21
N VAL A 165 -12.52 -6.15 17.35
CA VAL A 165 -13.79 -5.42 17.35
C VAL A 165 -14.98 -6.33 17.17
N ALA A 166 -16.16 -5.84 17.55
CA ALA A 166 -17.39 -6.57 17.32
C ALA A 166 -17.78 -6.55 15.82
N GLU A 167 -18.45 -7.60 15.35
CA GLU A 167 -18.93 -7.78 13.97
C GLU A 167 -19.83 -6.63 13.46
N HIS A 168 -20.42 -5.87 14.38
CA HIS A 168 -21.34 -4.76 14.10
C HIS A 168 -20.93 -3.47 14.83
N GLU A 169 -19.64 -3.27 15.06
CA GLU A 169 -19.17 -2.03 15.66
C GLU A 169 -19.22 -0.89 14.63
N HIS A 170 -19.97 0.16 14.94
CA HIS A 170 -19.93 1.42 14.21
C HIS A 170 -18.76 2.25 14.77
N LEU A 171 -17.84 2.69 13.91
CA LEU A 171 -16.90 3.72 14.33
C LEU A 171 -17.64 5.05 14.30
N ILE A 172 -17.52 5.79 15.39
CA ILE A 172 -17.85 7.21 15.43
C ILE A 172 -16.54 7.93 15.12
N VAL A 173 -16.38 8.43 13.90
CA VAL A 173 -15.26 9.34 13.59
C VAL A 173 -15.60 10.69 14.23
N ASP A 174 -14.95 11.02 15.34
CA ASP A 174 -15.14 12.27 16.09
C ASP A 174 -13.99 13.28 15.90
N ASP A 175 -12.92 12.90 15.18
CA ASP A 175 -11.82 13.79 14.84
C ASP A 175 -12.26 14.88 13.83
N PRO A 176 -12.20 16.18 14.19
CA PRO A 176 -12.65 17.27 13.33
C PRO A 176 -11.94 17.34 11.98
N ALA A 177 -10.66 16.98 11.90
CA ALA A 177 -9.90 17.00 10.65
C ALA A 177 -10.36 15.89 9.70
N SER A 178 -10.60 14.69 10.24
CA SER A 178 -11.13 13.54 9.51
C SER A 178 -12.57 13.76 9.05
N ILE A 179 -13.43 14.34 9.91
CA ILE A 179 -14.79 14.74 9.54
C ILE A 179 -14.75 15.75 8.40
N LYS A 180 -13.89 16.79 8.51
CA LYS A 180 -13.72 17.81 7.48
C LYS A 180 -13.25 17.17 6.17
N HIS A 181 -12.20 16.38 6.21
CA HIS A 181 -11.63 15.74 5.02
C HIS A 181 -12.64 14.82 4.34
N HIS A 182 -13.36 14.00 5.10
CA HIS A 182 -14.37 13.09 4.58
C HIS A 182 -15.56 13.82 3.95
N ARG A 183 -16.08 14.85 4.63
CA ARG A 183 -17.19 15.66 4.11
C ARG A 183 -16.75 16.46 2.88
N ALA A 184 -15.55 17.04 2.92
CA ALA A 184 -14.97 17.73 1.79
C ALA A 184 -14.81 16.81 0.58
N LEU A 185 -14.17 15.66 0.77
CA LEU A 185 -13.95 14.68 -0.29
C LEU A 185 -15.28 14.19 -0.88
N ASN A 186 -16.26 13.84 -0.04
CA ASN A 186 -17.58 13.39 -0.52
C ASN A 186 -18.33 14.49 -1.27
N ASP A 187 -18.33 15.72 -0.76
CA ASP A 187 -18.97 16.86 -1.43
C ASP A 187 -18.33 17.14 -2.78
N ILE A 188 -16.99 17.15 -2.82
CA ILE A 188 -16.22 17.41 -4.04
C ILE A 188 -16.45 16.29 -5.06
N LEU A 189 -16.40 15.03 -4.63
CA LEU A 189 -16.67 13.89 -5.51
C LEU A 189 -18.12 13.86 -5.99
N ALA A 190 -19.10 14.12 -5.12
CA ALA A 190 -20.51 14.20 -5.51
C ALA A 190 -20.74 15.34 -6.53
N ALA A 191 -20.09 16.49 -6.34
CA ALA A 191 -20.16 17.62 -7.27
C ALA A 191 -19.49 17.33 -8.62
N ASN A 192 -18.54 16.38 -8.66
CA ASN A 192 -17.79 16.02 -9.86
C ASN A 192 -18.13 14.60 -10.38
N ASN A 193 -19.35 14.10 -10.10
CA ASN A 193 -19.82 12.78 -10.56
C ASN A 193 -18.88 11.60 -10.20
N GLY A 194 -18.28 11.66 -9.01
CA GLY A 194 -17.32 10.67 -8.52
C GLY A 194 -15.91 10.82 -9.09
N VAL A 195 -15.64 11.85 -9.91
CA VAL A 195 -14.32 12.13 -10.48
C VAL A 195 -13.62 13.19 -9.64
N ALA A 196 -12.42 12.90 -9.15
CA ALA A 196 -11.64 13.89 -8.40
C ALA A 196 -11.14 15.02 -9.34
N PRO A 197 -11.39 16.30 -9.03
CA PRO A 197 -10.83 17.42 -9.79
C PRO A 197 -9.32 17.54 -9.59
N GLU A 198 -8.61 18.15 -10.55
CA GLU A 198 -7.14 18.29 -10.52
C GLU A 198 -6.63 19.08 -9.29
N ASN A 199 -7.41 20.04 -8.80
CA ASN A 199 -7.12 20.81 -7.59
C ASN A 199 -7.83 20.25 -6.35
N LEU A 200 -8.02 18.93 -6.27
CA LEU A 200 -8.72 18.27 -5.17
C LEU A 200 -8.20 18.70 -3.79
N GLN A 201 -6.88 18.74 -3.59
CA GLN A 201 -6.31 19.09 -2.29
C GLN A 201 -6.62 20.55 -1.90
N GLU A 202 -6.46 21.47 -2.84
CA GLU A 202 -6.82 22.88 -2.62
C GLU A 202 -8.31 23.03 -2.31
N GLN A 203 -9.16 22.23 -2.96
CA GLN A 203 -10.59 22.21 -2.67
C GLN A 203 -10.91 21.60 -1.31
N ILE A 204 -10.20 20.55 -0.88
CA ILE A 204 -10.36 19.95 0.46
C ILE A 204 -9.92 20.94 1.55
N ASP A 205 -8.80 21.61 1.33
CA ASP A 205 -8.24 22.58 2.27
C ASP A 205 -9.18 23.79 2.41
N ALA A 206 -9.72 24.27 1.29
CA ALA A 206 -10.65 25.38 1.20
C ALA A 206 -12.11 25.01 1.55
N TRP A 207 -12.43 23.72 1.63
CA TRP A 207 -13.78 23.28 1.97
C TRP A 207 -14.08 23.63 3.43
N GLU A 208 -15.22 24.27 3.66
CA GLU A 208 -15.71 24.58 5.01
C GLU A 208 -17.06 23.90 5.25
N PRO A 209 -17.30 23.39 6.47
CA PRO A 209 -18.59 22.81 6.83
C PRO A 209 -19.71 23.85 6.66
N LYS A 210 -20.78 23.47 5.96
CA LYS A 210 -21.91 24.36 5.62
C LYS A 210 -22.93 24.46 6.76
N SER A 211 -22.87 23.54 7.72
CA SER A 211 -23.77 23.44 8.86
C SER A 211 -23.10 22.79 10.07
N GLU A 212 -23.71 22.90 11.25
CA GLU A 212 -23.26 22.16 12.45
C GLU A 212 -23.43 20.63 12.28
N ASP A 213 -24.36 20.18 11.43
CA ASP A 213 -24.51 18.76 11.08
C ASP A 213 -23.30 18.23 10.27
N ASP A 214 -22.62 19.09 9.52
CA ASP A 214 -21.37 18.75 8.80
C ASP A 214 -20.17 18.56 9.75
N LYS A 215 -20.31 18.97 11.01
CA LYS A 215 -19.34 18.74 12.09
C LYS A 215 -19.74 17.58 13.00
N ALA A 216 -20.92 17.01 12.80
CA ALA A 216 -21.39 15.90 13.60
C ALA A 216 -20.50 14.66 13.34
N PRO A 217 -20.20 13.88 14.38
CA PRO A 217 -19.43 12.66 14.23
C PRO A 217 -20.02 11.75 13.16
N VAL A 218 -19.18 11.27 12.25
CA VAL A 218 -19.65 10.41 11.16
C VAL A 218 -19.78 9.01 11.74
N THR A 219 -21.02 8.54 11.86
CA THR A 219 -21.29 7.13 12.13
C THR A 219 -21.15 6.36 10.83
N VAL A 220 -20.07 5.61 10.70
CA VAL A 220 -19.84 4.78 9.51
C VAL A 220 -20.22 3.34 9.85
N ASP A 221 -21.14 2.77 9.07
CA ASP A 221 -21.50 1.36 9.13
C ASP A 221 -20.49 0.55 8.32
N PHE A 222 -19.55 -0.09 9.02
CA PHE A 222 -18.44 -0.84 8.43
C PHE A 222 -18.79 -2.28 8.06
N SER A 223 -20.07 -2.66 8.08
CA SER A 223 -20.49 -3.99 7.65
C SER A 223 -20.19 -4.31 6.17
N LYS A 224 -19.75 -3.33 5.36
CA LYS A 224 -19.58 -3.48 3.90
C LYS A 224 -18.22 -3.06 3.29
N MET A 225 -17.38 -2.26 3.95
CA MET A 225 -16.14 -1.75 3.33
C MET A 225 -15.18 -1.19 4.39
N VAL A 226 -13.91 -1.63 4.48
CA VAL A 226 -13.03 -1.03 5.51
C VAL A 226 -11.52 -1.01 5.18
N ALA A 227 -11.13 -0.14 4.26
CA ALA A 227 -9.83 0.53 4.35
C ALA A 227 -10.09 2.04 4.28
N TYR A 228 -9.91 2.73 5.40
CA TYR A 228 -9.97 4.18 5.51
C TYR A 228 -8.54 4.72 5.49
N LEU A 229 -8.26 5.61 4.54
CA LEU A 229 -6.90 6.08 4.29
C LEU A 229 -6.53 7.15 5.31
N TYR A 230 -5.35 7.02 5.91
CA TYR A 230 -4.79 8.03 6.80
C TYR A 230 -3.51 8.57 6.16
N GLY A 231 -3.66 9.54 5.26
CA GLY A 231 -2.54 10.32 4.74
C GLY A 231 -2.71 11.76 5.17
N GLU A 232 -1.99 12.21 6.20
CA GLU A 232 -1.89 13.65 6.52
C GLU A 232 -1.19 14.41 5.37
N THR A 233 -0.37 13.70 4.59
CA THR A 233 0.45 14.22 3.48
C THR A 233 0.29 13.35 2.22
N ILE A 234 0.29 13.98 1.03
CA ILE A 234 0.34 13.27 -0.25
C ILE A 234 1.64 12.46 -0.34
N GLY A 235 1.54 11.18 -0.68
CA GLY A 235 2.65 10.22 -0.69
C GLY A 235 2.69 9.26 0.50
N GLN A 236 1.69 9.33 1.39
CA GLN A 236 1.51 8.42 2.55
C GLN A 236 0.17 7.67 2.49
N GLU A 237 -0.55 7.72 1.37
CA GLU A 237 -1.89 7.13 1.27
C GLU A 237 -1.89 5.60 1.36
N ASP A 238 -0.75 4.95 1.21
CA ASP A 238 -0.54 3.52 1.47
C ASP A 238 -0.55 3.16 2.97
N GLU A 239 -0.53 4.15 3.86
CA GLU A 239 -0.83 3.99 5.28
C GLU A 239 -2.33 4.12 5.50
N ALA A 240 -2.97 2.98 5.75
CA ALA A 240 -4.41 2.87 5.82
C ALA A 240 -4.85 2.31 7.16
N TRP A 241 -5.84 2.95 7.75
CA TRP A 241 -6.67 2.31 8.74
C TRP A 241 -7.57 1.27 8.06
N PHE A 242 -7.84 0.14 8.69
CA PHE A 242 -8.70 -0.91 8.12
C PHE A 242 -9.53 -1.59 9.21
N GLN A 243 -10.54 -2.35 8.78
CA GLN A 243 -11.24 -3.33 9.60
C GLN A 243 -11.65 -4.54 8.73
N GLY A 244 -11.42 -5.74 9.21
CA GLY A 244 -11.71 -6.92 8.42
C GLY A 244 -11.93 -8.14 9.27
N ASN A 245 -12.66 -9.09 8.70
CA ASN A 245 -12.81 -10.42 9.29
C ASN A 245 -11.58 -11.26 8.94
N ILE A 246 -11.00 -11.92 9.94
CA ILE A 246 -9.93 -12.89 9.76
C ILE A 246 -10.52 -14.17 9.18
N VAL A 247 -10.10 -14.54 7.97
CA VAL A 247 -10.50 -15.80 7.32
C VAL A 247 -9.36 -16.81 7.24
N GLY A 248 -8.12 -16.39 7.51
CA GLY A 248 -6.95 -17.24 7.56
C GLY A 248 -5.96 -16.76 8.60
N LYS A 249 -5.23 -17.70 9.21
CA LYS A 249 -4.16 -17.43 10.15
C LYS A 249 -3.01 -18.39 9.90
N THR A 250 -1.82 -17.85 9.67
CA THR A 250 -0.58 -18.61 9.47
C THR A 250 0.58 -17.89 10.16
N SER A 251 1.79 -18.41 10.05
CA SER A 251 3.00 -17.71 10.49
C SER A 251 4.10 -17.79 9.45
N MET A 252 5.07 -16.89 9.55
CA MET A 252 6.31 -16.92 8.77
C MET A 252 7.52 -16.62 9.66
N GLN A 253 8.69 -17.03 9.20
CA GLN A 253 9.96 -16.74 9.86
C GLN A 253 10.74 -15.71 9.05
N PHE A 254 11.28 -14.71 9.74
CA PHE A 254 12.18 -13.73 9.15
C PHE A 254 13.23 -13.30 10.18
N MET A 255 14.51 -13.44 9.85
CA MET A 255 15.64 -13.05 10.70
C MET A 255 15.53 -13.55 12.14
N ASP A 256 15.24 -14.85 12.30
CA ASP A 256 15.03 -15.55 13.58
C ASP A 256 13.85 -15.05 14.43
N GLN A 257 12.93 -14.31 13.82
CA GLN A 257 11.68 -13.87 14.43
C GLN A 257 10.47 -14.51 13.75
N GLU A 258 9.50 -14.92 14.56
CA GLU A 258 8.20 -15.38 14.08
C GLU A 258 7.25 -14.20 13.88
N TYR A 259 6.62 -14.16 12.72
CA TYR A 259 5.56 -13.21 12.39
C TYR A 259 4.24 -13.96 12.27
N THR A 260 3.19 -13.38 12.83
CA THR A 260 1.82 -13.86 12.61
C THR A 260 1.27 -13.23 11.34
N LEU A 261 0.63 -14.06 10.52
CA LEU A 261 0.00 -13.65 9.27
C LEU A 261 -1.51 -13.86 9.37
N TYR A 262 -2.27 -12.82 9.06
CA TYR A 262 -3.72 -12.88 8.97
C TYR A 262 -4.16 -12.62 7.54
N ASP A 263 -5.03 -13.49 7.03
CA ASP A 263 -5.75 -13.25 5.79
C ASP A 263 -7.07 -12.59 6.17
N VAL A 264 -7.25 -11.32 5.81
CA VAL A 264 -8.41 -10.51 6.22
C VAL A 264 -9.24 -10.12 5.01
N THR A 265 -10.57 -10.08 5.19
CA THR A 265 -11.49 -9.57 4.17
C THR A 265 -11.41 -8.04 4.13
N LEU A 266 -10.94 -7.48 3.01
CA LEU A 266 -10.83 -6.04 2.80
C LEU A 266 -12.16 -5.43 2.33
N ILE A 267 -12.88 -6.17 1.47
CA ILE A 267 -14.12 -5.72 0.82
C ILE A 267 -15.09 -6.88 0.77
N HIS A 268 -16.32 -6.64 1.24
CA HIS A 268 -17.39 -7.62 1.24
C HIS A 268 -18.64 -7.03 0.57
N ASP A 269 -18.67 -7.11 -0.77
CA ASP A 269 -19.84 -6.74 -1.56
C ASP A 269 -20.80 -7.94 -1.71
N GLU A 270 -22.09 -7.72 -1.48
CA GLU A 270 -23.11 -8.76 -1.67
C GLU A 270 -23.06 -9.34 -3.10
N GLY A 271 -22.90 -10.66 -3.19
CA GLY A 271 -22.87 -11.39 -4.46
C GLY A 271 -21.51 -11.45 -5.15
N ARG A 272 -20.41 -11.06 -4.49
CA ARG A 272 -19.04 -11.20 -5.02
C ARG A 272 -18.09 -11.92 -4.06
N PRO A 273 -17.03 -12.57 -4.57
CA PRO A 273 -15.95 -13.06 -3.72
C PRO A 273 -15.31 -11.90 -2.96
N ALA A 274 -15.01 -12.12 -1.67
CA ALA A 274 -14.33 -11.13 -0.86
C ALA A 274 -12.91 -10.87 -1.39
N THR A 275 -12.49 -9.60 -1.39
CA THR A 275 -11.08 -9.25 -1.60
C THR A 275 -10.31 -9.57 -0.33
N LEU A 276 -9.20 -10.29 -0.45
CA LEU A 276 -8.35 -10.64 0.68
C LEU A 276 -7.06 -9.82 0.69
N LEU A 277 -6.68 -9.37 1.87
CA LEU A 277 -5.40 -8.74 2.18
C LEU A 277 -4.65 -9.64 3.16
N ARG A 278 -3.37 -9.90 2.91
CA ARG A 278 -2.52 -10.58 3.89
C ARG A 278 -1.80 -9.57 4.77
N VAL A 279 -2.07 -9.60 6.06
CA VAL A 279 -1.49 -8.71 7.06
C VAL A 279 -0.45 -9.45 7.89
N ALA A 280 0.74 -8.88 8.02
CA ALA A 280 1.83 -9.40 8.84
C ALA A 280 2.03 -8.55 10.10
N THR A 281 2.30 -9.20 11.23
CA THR A 281 2.72 -8.52 12.46
C THR A 281 3.71 -9.36 13.26
N ARG A 282 4.75 -8.71 13.80
CA ARG A 282 5.64 -9.29 14.82
C ARG A 282 5.17 -9.00 16.24
N ASN A 283 4.22 -8.07 16.42
CA ASN A 283 3.86 -7.58 17.74
C ASN A 283 3.19 -8.71 18.54
N PRO A 284 3.76 -9.14 19.67
CA PRO A 284 3.19 -10.23 20.46
C PRO A 284 1.78 -9.95 20.99
N ALA A 285 1.39 -8.68 21.12
CA ALA A 285 0.03 -8.30 21.52
C ALA A 285 -1.01 -8.61 20.43
N HIS A 286 -0.58 -8.69 19.16
CA HIS A 286 -1.46 -8.86 18.01
C HIS A 286 -1.46 -10.30 17.45
N LYS A 287 -0.78 -11.24 18.12
CA LYS A 287 -0.58 -12.61 17.60
C LYS A 287 -1.75 -13.57 17.87
N ASP A 288 -2.64 -13.23 18.81
CA ASP A 288 -3.60 -14.17 19.39
C ASP A 288 -5.05 -13.99 18.87
N PHE A 289 -5.25 -13.24 17.78
CA PHE A 289 -6.56 -13.16 17.13
C PHE A 289 -6.95 -14.49 16.48
N SER A 290 -8.26 -14.73 16.38
CA SER A 290 -8.82 -16.00 15.88
C SER A 290 -9.50 -15.83 14.52
N ILE A 291 -9.54 -16.90 13.72
CA ILE A 291 -10.36 -16.94 12.50
C ILE A 291 -11.83 -16.72 12.88
N GLY A 292 -12.53 -15.87 12.12
CA GLY A 292 -13.89 -15.41 12.37
C GLY A 292 -13.99 -14.15 13.23
N GLN A 293 -12.87 -13.68 13.79
CA GLN A 293 -12.82 -12.44 14.55
C GLN A 293 -12.64 -11.24 13.63
N TYR A 294 -13.33 -10.15 13.93
CA TYR A 294 -13.08 -8.87 13.30
C TYR A 294 -11.95 -8.16 14.03
N ILE A 295 -11.01 -7.63 13.25
CA ILE A 295 -9.93 -6.78 13.74
C ILE A 295 -9.94 -5.47 12.97
N ARG A 296 -9.45 -4.41 13.60
CA ARG A 296 -9.18 -3.13 12.95
C ARG A 296 -7.81 -2.61 13.35
N GLY A 297 -7.30 -1.61 12.65
CA GLY A 297 -6.02 -1.02 12.99
C GLY A 297 -5.40 -0.24 11.84
N ASN A 298 -4.12 0.12 12.00
CA ASN A 298 -3.34 0.83 10.99
C ASN A 298 -2.39 -0.12 10.28
N LEU A 299 -2.35 -0.04 8.97
CA LEU A 299 -1.55 -0.87 8.08
C LEU A 299 -0.72 -0.02 7.14
N TRP A 300 0.47 -0.52 6.81
CA TRP A 300 1.18 -0.13 5.61
C TRP A 300 0.88 -1.16 4.50
N ILE A 301 0.13 -0.76 3.48
CA ILE A 301 -0.33 -1.64 2.40
C ILE A 301 0.65 -1.61 1.23
N GLN A 302 1.02 -2.78 0.73
CA GLN A 302 1.90 -2.95 -0.42
C GLN A 302 1.18 -3.73 -1.54
N ALA A 303 1.54 -3.42 -2.77
CA ALA A 303 1.09 -4.07 -3.99
C ALA A 303 2.30 -4.65 -4.75
N ASN A 304 2.18 -5.92 -5.14
CA ASN A 304 3.14 -6.56 -6.06
C ASN A 304 2.41 -6.93 -7.35
N ILE A 305 2.90 -6.45 -8.49
CA ILE A 305 2.30 -6.64 -9.82
C ILE A 305 3.28 -7.37 -10.74
N TYR A 306 2.99 -8.64 -11.04
CA TYR A 306 3.82 -9.49 -11.89
C TYR A 306 3.19 -9.80 -13.25
N SER A 307 1.90 -9.54 -13.42
CA SER A 307 1.20 -9.91 -14.65
C SER A 307 -0.04 -9.06 -14.90
N LYS A 308 -0.36 -8.90 -16.17
CA LYS A 308 -1.66 -8.43 -16.65
C LYS A 308 -2.74 -9.49 -16.36
N ALA A 309 -3.98 -9.07 -16.15
CA ALA A 309 -5.15 -9.92 -15.89
C ALA A 309 -5.85 -10.39 -17.17
#